data_AF-A0A838JTA3-F1
#
_entry.id   AF-A0A838JTA3-F1
#
_cell.length_a   1.000
_cell.length_b   1.000
_cell.length_c   1.000
_cell.angle_alpha   90.00
_cell.angle_beta   90.00
_cell.angle_gamma   90.00
#
_symmetry.space_group_name_H-M   'P 1'
#
loop_
_entity.id
_entity.type
_entity.pdbx_description
1 polymer ?
#
loop_
_entity_poly.entity_id
_entity_poly.type
_entity_poly.pdbx_seq_one_letter_code
_entity_poly.pdbx_strand_id
1 'polypeptide(L)'
;MDEREITIVKGGRETPFSRGILAQTLAQAGARAELAHQIASEVRAELLAEQLYTVEEEEVLASVRDKLVKKDAFVVDRLDKWRVLRELTEPIVVLIGGAT
;
A
#
# COMPACT_ATOMS: atom_id res chain seq x y z
N MET A 1 -18.10 4.59 14.01
CA MET A 1 -16.95 3.69 14.24
C MET A 1 -15.74 4.50 13.86
N ASP A 2 -14.89 4.81 14.83
CA ASP A 2 -13.71 5.65 14.65
C ASP A 2 -12.90 5.18 13.44
N GLU A 3 -12.92 5.98 12.38
CA GLU A 3 -12.02 5.84 11.24
C GLU A 3 -10.64 6.27 11.73
N ARG A 4 -10.00 5.45 12.57
CA ARG A 4 -8.63 5.72 13.00
C ARG A 4 -7.78 5.69 11.74
N GLU A 5 -7.28 6.87 11.39
CA GLU A 5 -6.40 7.07 10.25
C GLU A 5 -5.09 6.34 10.55
N ILE A 6 -4.66 5.48 9.63
CA ILE A 6 -3.35 4.83 9.71
C ILE A 6 -2.38 5.77 9.02
N THR A 7 -1.29 6.11 9.69
CA THR A 7 -0.24 7.00 9.21
C THR A 7 0.97 6.17 8.79
N ILE A 8 1.46 6.44 7.59
CA ILE A 8 2.69 5.87 7.05
C ILE A 8 3.81 6.89 7.18
N VAL A 9 4.89 6.48 7.83
CA VAL A 9 6.12 7.25 7.99
C VAL A 9 7.08 6.89 6.86
N LYS A 10 7.57 7.91 6.14
CA LYS A 10 8.58 7.75 5.10
C LYS A 10 9.61 8.87 5.19
N GLY A 11 10.86 8.52 5.51
CA GLY A 11 11.95 9.51 5.55
C GLY A 11 11.65 10.70 6.47
N GLY A 12 10.94 10.46 7.58
CA GLY A 12 10.50 11.48 8.53
C GLY A 12 9.25 12.27 8.13
N ARG A 13 8.55 11.90 7.05
CA ARG A 13 7.26 12.47 6.66
C ARG A 13 6.13 11.51 6.97
N GLU A 14 5.06 12.03 7.57
CA GLU A 14 3.86 11.29 7.91
C GLU A 14 2.79 11.52 6.84
N THR A 15 2.24 10.45 6.29
CA THR A 15 1.19 10.51 5.26
C THR A 15 0.07 9.51 5.59
N PRO A 16 -1.20 9.85 5.32
CA PRO A 16 -2.29 8.91 5.57
C PRO A 16 -2.20 7.71 4.62
N PHE A 17 -2.41 6.51 5.15
CA PHE A 17 -2.47 5.29 4.39
C PHE A 17 -3.67 5.31 3.44
N SER A 18 -3.39 5.28 2.14
CA SER A 18 -4.41 5.20 1.11
C SER A 18 -4.43 3.83 0.45
N ARG A 19 -5.52 3.09 0.66
CA ARG A 19 -5.80 1.82 -0.05
C ARG A 19 -5.78 2.00 -1.56
N GLY A 20 -6.33 3.12 -2.05
CA GLY A 20 -6.44 3.42 -3.47
C GLY A 20 -5.06 3.61 -4.09
N ILE A 21 -4.21 4.40 -3.43
CA ILE A 21 -2.83 4.62 -3.87
C ILE A 21 -2.05 3.30 -3.84
N LEU A 22 -2.11 2.53 -2.74
CA LEU A 22 -1.40 1.25 -2.67
C LEU A 22 -1.84 0.27 -3.76
N ALA A 23 -3.15 0.14 -4.00
CA ALA A 23 -3.68 -0.70 -5.08
C ALA A 23 -3.23 -0.20 -6.46
N GLN A 24 -3.24 1.10 -6.69
CA GLN A 24 -2.78 1.69 -7.95
C GLN A 24 -1.28 1.46 -8.16
N THR A 25 -0.45 1.65 -7.12
CA THR A 25 0.98 1.39 -7.17
C THR A 25 1.27 -0.08 -7.48
N LEU A 26 0.55 -1.00 -6.85
CA LEU A 26 0.67 -2.43 -7.13
C LEU A 26 0.26 -2.76 -8.57
N ALA A 27 -0.83 -2.18 -9.07
CA ALA A 27 -1.26 -2.37 -10.45
C ALA A 27 -0.25 -1.82 -11.46
N GLN A 28 0.30 -0.62 -11.22
CA GLN A 28 1.35 0.00 -12.04
C GLN A 28 2.64 -0.83 -12.04
N ALA A 29 2.96 -1.46 -10.91
CA ALA A 29 4.09 -2.36 -10.80
C ALA A 29 3.83 -3.73 -11.46
N GLY A 30 2.62 -3.97 -11.96
CA GLY A 30 2.28 -5.15 -12.75
C GLY A 30 1.46 -6.18 -11.98
N ALA A 31 0.84 -5.88 -10.84
CA ALA A 31 -0.19 -6.75 -10.27
C ALA A 31 -1.50 -6.65 -11.08
N ARG A 32 -2.33 -7.71 -11.06
CA ARG A 32 -3.71 -7.60 -11.58
C ARG A 32 -4.50 -6.64 -10.70
N ALA A 33 -5.35 -5.78 -11.29
CA ALA A 33 -6.10 -4.75 -10.55
C ALA A 33 -6.91 -5.34 -9.37
N GLU A 34 -7.62 -6.45 -9.60
CA GLU A 34 -8.38 -7.15 -8.54
C GLU A 34 -7.47 -7.60 -7.39
N LEU A 35 -6.33 -8.22 -7.72
CA LEU A 35 -5.35 -8.68 -6.74
C LEU A 35 -4.73 -7.51 -5.96
N ALA A 36 -4.44 -6.40 -6.65
CA ALA A 36 -3.90 -5.20 -6.05
C ALA A 36 -4.86 -4.57 -5.02
N HIS A 37 -6.14 -4.44 -5.36
CA HIS A 37 -7.18 -3.96 -4.45
C HIS A 37 -7.38 -4.90 -3.25
N GLN A 38 -7.34 -6.21 -3.50
CA GLN A 38 -7.44 -7.21 -2.45
C GLN A 38 -6.27 -7.08 -1.45
N ILE A 39 -5.03 -7.04 -1.94
CA ILE A 39 -3.85 -6.91 -1.09
C ILE A 39 -3.89 -5.61 -0.28
N ALA A 40 -4.19 -4.48 -0.92
CA ALA A 40 -4.28 -3.20 -0.22
C ALA A 40 -5.34 -3.19 0.89
N SER A 41 -6.46 -3.90 0.68
CA SER A 41 -7.51 -4.03 1.69
C SER A 41 -7.09 -4.93 2.84
N GLU A 42 -6.42 -6.04 2.54
CA GLU A 42 -5.94 -6.97 3.56
C GLU A 42 -4.82 -6.35 4.42
N VAL A 43 -3.90 -5.59 3.82
CA VAL A 43 -2.88 -4.84 4.55
C VAL A 43 -3.53 -3.86 5.53
N ARG A 44 -4.53 -3.09 5.08
CA ARG A 44 -5.26 -2.18 5.98
C ARG A 44 -5.93 -2.95 7.13
N ALA A 45 -6.57 -4.07 6.81
CA ALA A 45 -7.27 -4.87 7.81
C ALA A 45 -6.32 -5.41 8.87
N GLU A 46 -5.12 -5.85 8.47
CA GLU A 46 -4.06 -6.29 9.39
C GLU A 46 -3.56 -5.14 10.26
N LEU A 47 -3.21 -3.99 9.68
CA LEU A 47 -2.77 -2.83 10.46
C LEU A 47 -3.83 -2.37 11.48
N LEU A 48 -5.11 -2.40 11.11
CA LEU A 48 -6.21 -2.12 12.04
C LEU A 48 -6.36 -3.19 13.13
N ALA A 49 -6.22 -4.47 12.77
CA ALA A 49 -6.33 -5.59 13.72
C ALA A 49 -5.18 -5.58 14.74
N GLU A 50 -3.98 -5.21 14.31
CA GLU A 50 -2.79 -5.07 15.16
C GLU A 50 -2.75 -3.75 15.93
N GLN A 51 -3.75 -2.87 15.72
CA GLN A 51 -3.82 -1.52 16.30
C GLN A 51 -2.57 -0.67 15.97
N LEU A 52 -2.00 -0.92 14.79
CA LEU A 52 -0.85 -0.20 14.25
C LEU A 52 -1.36 1.03 13.48
N TYR A 53 -1.34 2.18 14.16
CA TYR A 53 -1.78 3.46 13.61
C TYR A 53 -0.65 4.30 13.03
N THR A 54 0.60 3.97 13.35
CA THR A 54 1.80 4.61 12.79
C THR A 54 2.76 3.52 12.36
N VAL A 55 3.06 3.47 11.07
CA VAL A 55 3.81 2.35 10.47
C VAL A 55 4.84 2.90 9.50
N GLU A 56 6.06 2.39 9.55
CA GLU A 56 7.07 2.73 8.55
C GLU A 56 6.67 2.18 7.17
N GLU A 57 6.97 2.93 6.11
CA GLU A 57 6.70 2.50 4.73
C GLU A 57 7.30 1.12 4.44
N GLU A 58 8.52 0.86 4.93
CA GLU A 58 9.20 -0.42 4.74
C GLU A 58 8.43 -1.61 5.31
N GLU A 59 7.78 -1.44 6.46
CA GLU A 59 6.97 -2.49 7.10
C GLU A 59 5.70 -2.78 6.28
N VAL A 60 5.06 -1.74 5.76
CA VAL A 60 3.90 -1.89 4.85
C VAL A 60 4.33 -2.64 3.59
N LEU A 61 5.45 -2.26 2.99
CA LEU A 61 5.98 -2.92 1.78
C LEU A 61 6.36 -4.37 2.06
N ALA A 62 6.90 -4.68 3.24
CA ALA A 62 7.19 -6.05 3.66
C ALA A 62 5.92 -6.90 3.77
N SER A 63 4.87 -6.39 4.42
CA SER A 63 3.56 -7.07 4.51
C SER A 63 2.94 -7.30 3.12
N VAL A 64 2.98 -6.29 2.26
CA VAL A 64 2.52 -6.37 0.87
C VAL A 64 3.28 -7.47 0.11
N ARG A 65 4.61 -7.53 0.27
CA ARG A 65 5.47 -8.55 -0.37
C ARG A 65 5.10 -9.96 0.08
N ASP A 66 4.95 -10.17 1.38
CA ASP A 66 4.58 -11.48 1.93
C ASP A 66 3.23 -11.96 1.36
N LYS A 67 2.23 -11.07 1.31
CA LYS A 67 0.92 -11.35 0.73
C LYS A 67 0.98 -11.65 -0.76
N LEU A 68 1.81 -10.91 -1.51
CA LEU A 68 2.02 -11.14 -2.94
C LEU A 68 2.63 -12.51 -3.19
N VAL A 69 3.69 -12.88 -2.47
CA VAL A 69 4.34 -14.20 -2.59
C VAL A 69 3.33 -15.32 -2.30
N LYS A 70 2.49 -15.16 -1.27
CA LYS A 70 1.49 -16.17 -0.89
C LYS A 70 0.34 -16.30 -1.88
N LYS A 71 -0.09 -15.21 -2.52
CA LYS A 71 -1.25 -15.22 -3.42
C LYS A 71 -0.89 -15.48 -4.88
N ASP A 72 0.27 -15.03 -5.34
CA ASP A 72 0.67 -15.13 -6.73
C ASP A 72 2.20 -15.03 -6.88
N ALA A 73 2.87 -16.19 -6.82
CA ALA A 73 4.32 -16.28 -6.96
C ALA A 73 4.83 -15.75 -8.33
N PHE A 74 4.01 -15.82 -9.39
CA PHE A 74 4.36 -15.31 -10.72
C PHE A 74 4.30 -13.77 -10.79
N VAL A 75 3.45 -13.14 -9.97
CA VAL A 75 3.39 -11.67 -9.90
C VAL A 75 4.64 -11.09 -9.26
N VAL A 76 5.27 -11.78 -8.30
CA VAL A 76 6.52 -11.32 -7.67
C VAL A 76 7.66 -11.24 -8.68
N ASP A 77 7.71 -12.18 -9.63
CA ASP A 77 8.65 -12.18 -10.76
C ASP A 77 8.33 -11.03 -11.74
N ARG A 78 7.04 -10.77 -12.01
CA ARG A 78 6.60 -9.64 -12.87
C ARG A 78 6.79 -8.26 -12.22
N LEU A 79 6.78 -8.21 -10.89
CA LEU A 79 7.10 -7.05 -10.07
C LEU A 79 8.61 -6.76 -10.03
N ASP A 80 9.40 -7.33 -10.95
CA ASP A 80 10.86 -7.21 -11.17
C ASP A 80 11.43 -5.83 -10.86
N LYS A 81 10.61 -4.79 -11.02
CA LYS A 81 10.87 -3.43 -10.56
C LYS A 81 10.30 -3.19 -9.15
N TRP A 82 10.73 -3.96 -8.15
CA TRP A 82 10.48 -3.60 -6.73
C TRP A 82 11.07 -2.21 -6.42
N ARG A 83 12.05 -1.78 -7.22
CA ARG A 83 12.53 -0.40 -7.22
C ARG A 83 11.44 0.60 -7.58
N VAL A 84 10.60 0.30 -8.56
CA VAL A 84 9.47 1.14 -8.98
C VAL A 84 8.40 1.22 -7.91
N LEU A 85 8.11 0.18 -7.11
CA LEU A 85 7.21 0.34 -5.97
C LEU A 85 7.82 1.23 -4.85
N ARG A 86 9.13 1.11 -4.58
CA ARG A 86 9.84 2.00 -3.64
C ARG A 86 9.95 3.44 -4.16
N GLU A 87 10.11 3.61 -5.47
CA GLU A 87 10.22 4.91 -6.16
C GLU A 87 8.83 5.53 -6.46
N LEU A 88 7.76 4.76 -6.69
CA LEU A 88 6.39 5.25 -6.96
C LEU A 88 5.64 5.67 -5.70
N THR A 89 6.17 5.36 -4.52
CA THR A 89 5.84 6.08 -3.29
C THR A 89 6.53 7.45 -3.24
N GLU A 90 6.98 8.00 -4.37
CA GLU A 90 6.99 9.45 -4.56
C GLU A 90 5.57 9.99 -4.29
N PRO A 91 5.44 11.11 -3.56
CA PRO A 91 4.14 11.58 -3.11
C PRO A 91 3.36 12.07 -4.33
N ILE A 92 2.45 11.24 -4.85
CA ILE A 92 1.30 11.77 -5.57
C ILE A 92 0.44 12.47 -4.51
N VAL A 93 0.78 13.73 -4.23
CA VAL A 93 -0.17 14.68 -3.68
C VAL A 93 -1.24 14.84 -4.75
N VAL A 94 -2.32 14.09 -4.62
CA VAL A 94 -3.60 14.49 -5.20
C VAL A 94 -4.59 14.54 -4.07
N LEU A 95 -4.65 15.73 -3.48
CA LEU A 95 -5.85 16.27 -2.87
C LEU A 95 -6.95 16.30 -3.94
N ILE A 96 -8.04 15.57 -3.72
CA ILE A 96 -9.38 15.96 -4.17
C ILE A 96 -10.17 15.84 -2.87
N GLY A 97 -10.36 16.91 -2.09
CA GLY A 97 -11.06 18.12 -2.52
C GLY A 97 -12.51 17.72 -2.77
N GLY A 98 -13.40 17.93 -1.80
CA GLY A 98 -14.75 17.37 -1.78
C GLY A 98 -15.52 17.51 -3.09
N ALA A 99 -16.38 16.53 -3.36
CA ALA A 99 -17.49 16.68 -4.28
C ALA A 99 -18.78 16.65 -3.43
N THR A 100 -19.44 17.80 -3.45
CA THR A 100 -20.78 18.18 -2.96
C THR A 100 -21.76 17.08 -2.61
#